data_AF-A0AAP4A1U6-F1
#
_entry.id   AF-A0AAP4A1U6-F1
#
_cell.length_a   1.000
_cell.length_b   1.000
_cell.length_c   1.000
_cell.angle_alpha   90.00
_cell.angle_beta   90.00
_cell.angle_gamma   90.00
#
_symmetry.space_group_name_H-M   'P 1'
#
loop_
_entity.id
_entity.type
_entity.pdbx_description
1 polymer ?
#
loop_
_entity_poly.entity_id
_entity_poly.type
_entity_poly.pdbx_seq_one_letter_code
_entity_poly.pdbx_strand_id
1 'polypeptide(L)'
;MNTRMLYEILVKGDKQLNYHLKRSIYSFISKIILMIIVSYLGKTFFPDVSKFMFSFYFWLIYSIIIIGICYKDYKEIIEFSRHMNLIYKTKKEKLSYARLEMYAVWSGTFVEITKTKLDLLKTFSPIPIIIFILGLYTNNNSSINNKINLFSTELLLGDLLMYLGIGIPVFYVYYIYSTFSAYKKHLRTMMDYKAEAIVANEETKEVSK
;
A
#
# COMPACT_ATOMS: atom_id res chain seq x y z
N MET A 1 3.53 -6.70 -40.49
CA MET A 1 3.08 -6.45 -39.10
C MET A 1 1.58 -6.23 -39.14
N ASN A 2 0.79 -7.12 -38.52
CA ASN A 2 -0.64 -7.28 -38.80
C ASN A 2 -1.47 -6.15 -38.15
N THR A 3 -2.19 -5.35 -38.94
CA THR A 3 -3.03 -4.22 -38.49
C THR A 3 -4.10 -4.64 -37.48
N ARG A 4 -4.55 -5.89 -37.52
CA ARG A 4 -5.42 -6.52 -36.50
C ARG A 4 -4.79 -6.57 -35.10
N MET A 5 -3.48 -6.80 -35.01
CA MET A 5 -2.75 -6.90 -33.74
C MET A 5 -2.57 -5.51 -33.10
N LEU A 6 -2.32 -4.48 -33.91
CA LEU A 6 -2.29 -3.08 -33.46
C LEU A 6 -3.67 -2.62 -32.98
N TYR A 7 -4.75 -3.01 -33.67
CA TYR A 7 -6.11 -2.66 -33.30
C TYR A 7 -6.55 -3.32 -31.99
N GLU A 8 -6.21 -4.59 -31.76
CA GLU A 8 -6.49 -5.26 -30.49
C GLU A 8 -5.73 -4.66 -29.32
N ILE A 9 -4.46 -4.28 -29.51
CA ILE A 9 -3.63 -3.65 -28.47
C ILE A 9 -4.14 -2.23 -28.14
N LEU A 10 -4.47 -1.43 -29.16
CA LEU A 10 -4.96 -0.07 -28.99
C LEU A 10 -6.38 -0.04 -28.38
N VAL A 11 -7.31 -0.85 -28.90
CA VAL A 11 -8.71 -0.83 -28.44
C VAL A 11 -8.89 -1.52 -27.08
N LYS A 12 -8.16 -2.62 -26.77
CA LYS A 12 -8.16 -3.17 -25.40
C LYS A 12 -7.40 -2.27 -24.43
N GLY A 13 -6.31 -1.64 -24.88
CA GLY A 13 -5.54 -0.67 -24.09
C GLY A 13 -6.38 0.53 -23.66
N ASP A 14 -7.12 1.13 -24.60
CA ASP A 14 -8.02 2.25 -24.32
C ASP A 14 -9.19 1.85 -23.39
N LYS A 15 -9.81 0.68 -23.63
CA LYS A 15 -10.90 0.20 -22.76
C LYS A 15 -10.41 -0.10 -21.34
N GLN A 16 -9.22 -0.66 -21.18
CA GLN A 16 -8.61 -0.91 -19.87
C GLN A 16 -8.21 0.40 -19.18
N LEU A 17 -7.55 1.31 -19.88
CA LEU A 17 -7.20 2.64 -19.36
C LEU A 17 -8.44 3.39 -18.88
N ASN A 18 -9.51 3.40 -19.69
CA ASN A 18 -10.76 4.08 -19.37
C ASN A 18 -11.48 3.44 -18.16
N TYR A 19 -11.42 2.10 -18.01
CA TYR A 19 -11.92 1.42 -16.81
C TYR A 19 -11.11 1.79 -15.55
N HIS A 20 -9.78 1.78 -15.62
CA HIS A 20 -8.91 2.13 -14.50
C HIS A 20 -9.09 3.58 -14.05
N LEU A 21 -9.27 4.49 -15.01
CA LEU A 21 -9.48 5.91 -14.78
C LEU A 21 -10.87 6.18 -14.16
N LYS A 22 -11.93 5.54 -14.68
CA LYS A 22 -13.29 5.61 -14.09
C LYS A 22 -13.33 5.12 -12.64
N ARG A 23 -12.66 4.01 -12.34
CA ARG A 23 -12.59 3.47 -10.97
C ARG A 23 -11.82 4.40 -10.02
N SER A 24 -10.77 5.05 -10.52
CA SER A 24 -9.99 6.03 -9.75
C SER A 24 -10.79 7.28 -9.44
N ILE A 25 -11.58 7.78 -10.42
CA ILE A 25 -12.51 8.90 -10.24
C ILE A 25 -13.58 8.55 -9.20
N TYR A 26 -14.18 7.37 -9.27
CA TYR A 26 -15.19 6.95 -8.27
C TYR A 26 -14.59 6.87 -6.86
N SER A 27 -13.38 6.32 -6.73
CA SER A 27 -12.63 6.28 -5.47
C SER A 27 -12.37 7.69 -4.94
N PHE A 28 -11.98 8.63 -5.80
CA PHE A 28 -11.79 10.04 -5.44
C PHE A 28 -13.09 10.69 -4.93
N ILE A 29 -14.19 10.56 -5.69
CA ILE A 29 -15.50 11.11 -5.32
C ILE A 29 -15.98 10.55 -3.98
N SER A 30 -15.88 9.23 -3.79
CA SER A 30 -16.31 8.60 -2.53
C SER A 30 -15.54 9.11 -1.31
N LYS A 31 -14.22 9.32 -1.43
CA LYS A 31 -13.36 9.86 -0.36
C LYS A 31 -13.63 11.34 -0.07
N ILE A 32 -14.00 12.12 -1.10
CA ILE A 32 -14.47 13.51 -0.92
C ILE A 32 -15.80 13.52 -0.16
N ILE A 33 -16.78 12.69 -0.55
CA ILE A 33 -18.08 12.60 0.12
C ILE A 33 -17.92 12.17 1.57
N LEU A 34 -17.10 11.15 1.85
CA LEU A 34 -16.77 10.70 3.20
C LEU A 34 -16.24 11.86 4.04
N MET A 35 -15.35 12.69 3.48
CA MET A 35 -14.80 13.83 4.20
C MET A 35 -15.83 14.90 4.51
N ILE A 36 -16.73 15.19 3.59
CA ILE A 36 -17.81 16.16 3.83
C ILE A 36 -18.66 15.67 5.01
N ILE A 37 -18.96 14.38 5.07
CA ILE A 37 -19.69 13.76 6.19
C ILE A 37 -18.89 13.87 7.49
N VAL A 38 -17.60 13.52 7.48
CA VAL A 38 -16.73 13.58 8.68
C VAL A 38 -16.57 15.01 9.18
N SER A 39 -16.41 15.99 8.28
CA SER A 39 -16.35 17.41 8.63
C SER A 39 -17.67 17.93 9.17
N TYR A 40 -18.81 17.46 8.64
CA TYR A 40 -20.13 17.79 9.15
C TYR A 40 -20.35 17.25 10.56
N LEU A 41 -20.04 15.97 10.79
CA LEU A 41 -20.11 15.36 12.13
C LEU A 41 -19.11 16.01 13.10
N GLY A 42 -17.89 16.29 12.63
CA GLY A 42 -16.85 16.96 13.41
C GLY A 42 -17.27 18.34 13.89
N LYS A 43 -18.05 19.09 13.09
CA LYS A 43 -18.67 20.36 13.52
C LYS A 43 -19.65 20.16 14.68
N THR A 44 -20.43 19.08 14.66
CA THR A 44 -21.44 18.80 15.68
C THR A 44 -20.81 18.34 17.00
N PHE A 45 -19.78 17.49 16.95
CA PHE A 45 -19.16 16.92 18.15
C PHE A 45 -17.94 17.69 18.67
N PHE A 46 -17.20 18.40 17.81
CA PHE A 46 -15.93 19.08 18.13
C PHE A 46 -15.86 20.48 17.48
N PRO A 47 -16.66 21.45 17.97
CA PRO A 47 -16.78 22.77 17.34
C PRO A 47 -15.47 23.57 17.29
N ASP A 48 -14.57 23.39 18.25
CA ASP A 48 -13.27 24.09 18.26
C ASP A 48 -12.29 23.54 17.21
N VAL A 49 -12.31 22.23 16.98
CA VAL A 49 -11.53 21.58 15.92
C VAL A 49 -12.12 21.88 14.54
N SER A 50 -13.43 22.11 14.46
CA SER A 50 -14.12 22.38 13.21
C SER A 50 -13.59 23.63 12.48
N LYS A 51 -13.17 24.67 13.22
CA LYS A 51 -12.56 25.88 12.63
C LYS A 51 -11.29 25.55 11.84
N PHE A 52 -10.49 24.61 12.32
CA PHE A 52 -9.32 24.10 11.61
C PHE A 52 -9.71 23.21 10.43
N MET A 53 -10.71 22.33 10.58
CA MET A 53 -11.20 21.46 9.49
C MET A 53 -11.82 22.22 8.31
N PHE A 54 -12.38 23.42 8.54
CA PHE A 54 -12.88 24.30 7.47
C PHE A 54 -11.81 25.26 6.91
N SER A 55 -10.59 25.22 7.43
CA SER A 55 -9.48 26.04 6.92
C SER A 55 -9.02 25.57 5.53
N PHE A 56 -8.64 26.51 4.67
CA PHE A 56 -8.09 26.22 3.35
C PHE A 56 -6.87 25.29 3.42
N TYR A 57 -5.99 25.49 4.41
CA TYR A 57 -4.79 24.67 4.59
C TYR A 57 -5.11 23.20 4.84
N PHE A 58 -6.15 22.93 5.63
CA PHE A 58 -6.60 21.57 5.91
C PHE A 58 -7.12 20.88 4.65
N TRP A 59 -7.95 21.58 3.86
CA TRP A 59 -8.46 21.06 2.59
C TRP A 59 -7.36 20.83 1.56
N LEU A 60 -6.33 21.68 1.53
CA LEU A 60 -5.18 21.53 0.65
C LEU A 60 -4.36 20.29 1.02
N ILE A 61 -3.99 20.15 2.29
CA ILE A 61 -3.25 18.98 2.79
C ILE A 61 -4.06 17.70 2.55
N TYR A 62 -5.36 17.73 2.84
CA TYR A 62 -6.25 16.58 2.63
C TYR A 62 -6.37 16.19 1.15
N SER A 63 -6.49 17.17 0.25
CA SER A 63 -6.53 16.92 -1.20
C SER A 63 -5.25 16.25 -1.69
N ILE A 64 -4.08 16.69 -1.21
CA ILE A 64 -2.79 16.06 -1.51
C ILE A 64 -2.80 14.59 -1.04
N ILE A 65 -3.27 14.32 0.17
CA ILE A 65 -3.35 12.96 0.72
C ILE A 65 -4.28 12.08 -0.12
N ILE A 66 -5.48 12.54 -0.47
CA ILE A 66 -6.40 11.77 -1.33
C ILE A 66 -5.76 11.48 -2.68
N ILE A 67 -5.16 12.49 -3.33
CA ILE A 67 -4.49 12.33 -4.62
C ILE A 67 -3.42 11.24 -4.51
N GLY A 68 -2.62 11.25 -3.44
CA GLY A 68 -1.63 10.22 -3.15
C GLY A 68 -2.23 8.82 -3.03
N ILE A 69 -3.33 8.66 -2.28
CA ILE A 69 -4.02 7.36 -2.13
C ILE A 69 -4.59 6.90 -3.47
N CYS A 70 -5.28 7.78 -4.20
CA CYS A 70 -5.85 7.46 -5.51
C CYS A 70 -4.77 7.09 -6.54
N TYR A 71 -3.62 7.76 -6.52
CA TYR A 71 -2.48 7.42 -7.36
C TYR A 71 -1.92 6.03 -7.03
N LYS A 72 -1.82 5.70 -5.74
CA LYS A 72 -1.42 4.36 -5.28
C LYS A 72 -2.39 3.29 -5.79
N ASP A 73 -3.71 3.49 -5.60
CA ASP A 73 -4.76 2.58 -6.07
C ASP A 73 -4.64 2.35 -7.59
N TYR A 74 -4.46 3.44 -8.36
CA TYR A 74 -4.27 3.39 -9.81
C TYR A 74 -3.04 2.58 -10.23
N LYS A 75 -1.91 2.81 -9.54
CA LYS A 75 -0.65 2.11 -9.81
C LYS A 75 -0.78 0.60 -9.57
N GLU A 76 -1.42 0.19 -8.47
CA GLU A 76 -1.64 -1.22 -8.15
C GLU A 76 -2.47 -1.93 -9.23
N ILE A 77 -3.51 -1.26 -9.74
CA ILE A 77 -4.38 -1.80 -10.79
C ILE A 77 -3.61 -1.97 -12.11
N ILE A 78 -2.78 -0.99 -12.50
CA ILE A 78 -1.95 -1.10 -13.70
C ILE A 78 -0.95 -2.24 -13.57
N GLU A 79 -0.29 -2.37 -12.43
CA GLU A 79 0.68 -3.44 -12.19
C GLU A 79 0.02 -4.82 -12.32
N PHE A 80 -1.20 -4.99 -11.80
CA PHE A 80 -1.97 -6.22 -11.96
C PHE A 80 -2.30 -6.50 -13.44
N SER A 81 -2.76 -5.49 -14.18
CA SER A 81 -3.05 -5.65 -15.62
C SER A 81 -1.80 -6.04 -16.41
N ARG A 82 -0.66 -5.39 -16.13
CA ARG A 82 0.64 -5.72 -16.74
C ARG A 82 1.07 -7.15 -16.44
N HIS A 83 0.88 -7.61 -15.20
CA HIS A 83 1.18 -8.98 -14.81
C HIS A 83 0.37 -10.01 -15.60
N MET A 84 -0.95 -9.83 -15.71
CA MET A 84 -1.82 -10.72 -16.49
C MET A 84 -1.47 -10.70 -17.98
N ASN A 85 -1.16 -9.53 -18.54
CA ASN A 85 -0.72 -9.41 -19.93
C ASN A 85 0.61 -10.14 -20.19
N LEU A 86 1.53 -10.11 -19.23
CA LEU A 86 2.80 -10.82 -19.32
C LEU A 86 2.59 -12.34 -19.33
N ILE A 87 1.77 -12.87 -18.43
CA ILE A 87 1.38 -14.29 -18.42
C ILE A 87 0.83 -14.71 -19.79
N TYR A 88 -0.15 -13.97 -20.31
CA TYR A 88 -0.79 -14.29 -21.59
C TYR A 88 0.19 -14.26 -22.76
N LYS A 89 1.13 -13.30 -22.76
CA LYS A 89 2.18 -13.21 -23.79
C LYS A 89 3.13 -14.40 -23.70
N THR A 90 3.58 -14.76 -22.50
CA THR A 90 4.52 -15.86 -22.28
C THR A 90 3.91 -17.22 -22.62
N LYS A 91 2.61 -17.42 -22.38
CA LYS A 91 1.92 -18.67 -22.76
C LYS A 91 2.00 -18.98 -24.26
N LYS A 92 2.07 -17.96 -25.12
CA LYS A 92 2.13 -18.12 -26.59
C LYS A 92 3.55 -18.41 -27.13
N GLU A 93 4.56 -18.45 -26.28
CA GLU A 93 5.96 -18.63 -26.70
C GLU A 93 6.35 -20.12 -26.72
N LYS A 94 7.30 -20.49 -27.61
CA LYS A 94 7.78 -21.89 -27.75
C LYS A 94 8.39 -22.49 -26.47
N LEU A 95 8.87 -21.63 -25.56
CA LEU A 95 9.45 -22.02 -24.26
C LEU A 95 8.62 -21.44 -23.10
N SER A 96 7.29 -21.43 -23.26
CA SER A 96 6.34 -20.89 -22.28
C SER A 96 6.53 -21.50 -20.90
N TYR A 97 6.65 -22.83 -20.81
CA TYR A 97 6.89 -23.57 -19.58
C TYR A 97 8.12 -23.06 -18.81
N ALA A 98 9.31 -23.13 -19.42
CA ALA A 98 10.56 -22.76 -18.77
C ALA A 98 10.60 -21.29 -18.35
N ARG A 99 9.98 -20.40 -19.14
CA ARG A 99 9.88 -18.96 -18.79
C ARG A 99 8.93 -18.71 -17.62
N LEU A 100 7.77 -19.36 -17.59
CA LEU A 100 6.83 -19.26 -16.47
C LEU A 100 7.43 -19.84 -15.18
N GLU A 101 8.16 -20.94 -15.28
CA GLU A 101 8.89 -21.52 -14.15
C GLU A 101 9.98 -20.58 -13.62
N MET A 102 10.77 -19.97 -14.51
CA MET A 102 11.76 -18.95 -14.12
C MET A 102 11.12 -17.76 -13.39
N TYR A 103 9.98 -17.26 -13.88
CA TYR A 103 9.24 -16.18 -13.21
C TYR A 103 8.65 -16.62 -11.87
N ALA A 104 8.17 -17.86 -11.76
CA ALA A 104 7.70 -18.42 -10.50
C ALA A 104 8.82 -18.52 -9.46
N VAL A 105 10.00 -18.99 -9.86
CA VAL A 105 11.19 -19.05 -8.98
C VAL A 105 11.59 -17.66 -8.52
N TRP A 106 11.69 -16.71 -9.45
CA TRP A 106 12.08 -15.34 -9.11
C TRP A 106 11.07 -14.67 -8.16
N SER A 107 9.76 -14.85 -8.41
CA SER A 107 8.71 -14.39 -7.50
C SER A 107 8.80 -15.07 -6.13
N GLY A 108 9.16 -16.37 -6.10
CA GLY A 108 9.39 -17.12 -4.86
C GLY A 108 10.51 -16.53 -4.01
N THR A 109 11.61 -16.09 -4.63
CA THR A 109 12.69 -15.39 -3.91
C THR A 109 12.18 -14.11 -3.23
N PHE A 110 11.30 -13.34 -3.88
CA PHE A 110 10.71 -12.15 -3.25
C PHE A 110 9.75 -12.50 -2.10
N VAL A 111 9.02 -13.61 -2.20
CA VAL A 111 8.19 -14.14 -1.10
C VAL A 111 9.05 -14.44 0.12
N GLU A 112 10.18 -15.12 -0.06
CA GLU A 112 11.10 -15.43 1.03
C GLU A 112 11.69 -14.16 1.66
N ILE A 113 12.19 -13.23 0.85
CA ILE A 113 12.73 -11.96 1.34
C ILE A 113 11.68 -11.18 2.15
N THR A 114 10.44 -11.09 1.65
CA THR A 114 9.37 -10.36 2.34
C THR A 114 8.89 -11.08 3.60
N LYS A 115 8.89 -12.40 3.61
CA LYS A 115 8.64 -13.20 4.81
C LYS A 115 9.69 -12.93 5.88
N THR A 116 10.98 -12.96 5.53
CA THR A 116 12.07 -12.65 6.46
C THR A 116 11.94 -11.24 7.03
N LYS A 117 11.59 -10.25 6.19
CA LYS A 117 11.31 -8.87 6.68
C LYS A 117 10.17 -8.84 7.69
N LEU A 118 9.10 -9.59 7.43
CA LEU A 118 7.94 -9.66 8.31
C LEU A 118 8.28 -10.34 9.65
N ASP A 119 9.11 -11.38 9.63
CA ASP A 119 9.57 -12.06 10.84
C ASP A 119 10.54 -11.20 11.66
N LEU A 120 11.40 -10.42 11.01
CA LEU A 120 12.22 -9.40 11.68
C LEU A 120 11.34 -8.33 12.34
N LEU A 121 10.35 -7.79 11.62
CA LEU A 121 9.43 -6.80 12.19
C LEU A 121 8.72 -7.34 13.43
N LYS A 122 8.19 -8.57 13.39
CA LYS A 122 7.58 -9.21 14.56
C LYS A 122 8.54 -9.34 15.74
N THR A 123 9.82 -9.62 15.46
CA THR A 123 10.86 -9.78 16.48
C THR A 123 11.20 -8.44 17.12
N PHE A 124 11.28 -7.36 16.33
CA PHE A 124 11.52 -5.99 16.80
C PHE A 124 10.22 -5.26 17.17
N SER A 125 9.38 -5.91 17.98
CA SER A 125 8.17 -5.30 18.51
C SER A 125 8.50 -3.98 19.22
N PRO A 126 7.71 -2.90 19.02
CA PRO A 126 7.93 -1.61 19.67
C PRO A 126 7.55 -1.64 21.16
N ILE A 127 6.97 -2.73 21.66
CA ILE A 127 6.50 -2.89 23.04
C ILE A 127 7.57 -2.52 24.08
N PRO A 128 8.84 -2.98 23.98
CA PRO A 128 9.88 -2.59 24.94
C PRO A 128 10.15 -1.08 24.96
N ILE A 129 10.09 -0.42 23.80
CA ILE A 129 10.26 1.05 23.69
C ILE A 129 9.06 1.77 24.32
N ILE A 130 7.85 1.27 24.10
CA ILE A 130 6.62 1.81 24.70
C ILE A 130 6.67 1.67 26.24
N ILE A 131 7.07 0.51 26.75
CA ILE A 131 7.24 0.26 28.20
C ILE A 131 8.28 1.22 28.77
N PHE A 132 9.39 1.45 28.07
CA PHE A 132 10.42 2.40 28.48
C PHE A 132 9.89 3.85 28.54
N ILE A 133 9.17 4.30 27.51
CA ILE A 133 8.59 5.66 27.48
C ILE A 133 7.54 5.83 28.59
N LEU A 134 6.67 4.84 28.80
CA LEU A 134 5.69 4.85 29.88
C LEU A 134 6.36 4.83 31.26
N GLY A 135 7.43 4.07 31.42
CA GLY A 135 8.25 4.06 32.65
C GLY A 135 8.88 5.42 32.94
N LEU A 136 9.40 6.09 31.92
CA LEU A 136 9.91 7.47 32.05
C LEU A 136 8.83 8.49 32.39
N TYR A 137 7.61 8.31 31.85
CA TYR A 137 6.49 9.21 32.11
C TYR A 137 5.91 9.02 33.53
N THR A 138 5.85 7.77 34.00
CA THR A 138 5.30 7.43 35.32
C THR A 138 6.27 7.69 36.46
N ASN A 139 7.58 7.57 36.24
CA ASN A 139 8.58 8.08 37.17
C ASN A 139 8.60 9.60 37.08
N ASN A 140 7.96 10.24 38.06
CA ASN A 140 7.69 11.67 38.20
C ASN A 140 8.99 12.53 38.17
N ASN A 141 9.62 12.62 37.01
CA ASN A 141 10.82 13.38 36.77
C ASN A 141 10.42 14.84 36.51
N SER A 142 10.95 15.76 37.32
CA SER A 142 10.75 17.21 37.19
C SER A 142 11.12 17.77 35.80
N SER A 143 11.87 17.01 34.99
CA SER A 143 12.23 17.34 33.61
C SER A 143 11.10 17.22 32.59
N ILE A 144 9.99 16.53 32.89
CA ILE A 144 8.83 16.38 31.98
C ILE A 144 8.11 17.73 31.76
N ASN A 145 8.18 18.62 32.75
CA ASN A 145 7.62 19.97 32.69
C ASN A 145 8.55 20.99 32.01
N ASN A 146 9.71 20.57 31.52
CA ASN A 146 10.58 21.46 30.77
C ASN A 146 9.93 21.80 29.44
N LYS A 147 9.78 23.11 29.19
CA LYS A 147 9.33 23.63 27.91
C LYS A 147 10.45 23.51 26.89
N ILE A 148 10.13 22.92 25.74
CA ILE A 148 11.02 22.84 24.59
C ILE A 148 10.40 23.68 23.49
N ASN A 149 11.19 24.58 22.92
CA ASN A 149 10.77 25.35 21.75
C ASN A 149 11.08 24.56 20.49
N LEU A 150 10.02 24.12 19.80
CA LEU A 150 10.09 23.48 18.49
C LEU A 150 9.17 24.25 17.54
N PHE A 151 9.74 24.78 16.46
CA PHE A 151 9.01 25.51 15.41
C PHE A 151 8.07 26.60 15.94
N SER A 152 8.56 27.43 16.87
CA SER A 152 7.81 28.56 17.45
C SER A 152 6.62 28.17 18.34
N THR A 153 6.52 26.89 18.71
CA THR A 153 5.52 26.36 19.65
C THR A 153 6.22 25.90 20.92
N GLU A 154 5.78 26.40 22.08
CA GLU A 154 6.20 25.90 23.38
C GLU A 154 5.47 24.58 23.66
N LEU A 155 6.18 23.46 23.55
CA LEU A 155 5.67 22.13 23.89
C LEU A 155 6.33 21.64 25.18
N LEU A 156 5.55 21.00 26.05
CA LEU A 156 6.11 20.29 27.19
C LEU A 156 6.84 19.04 26.68
N LEU A 157 7.99 18.71 27.27
CA LEU A 157 8.72 17.48 26.94
C LEU A 157 7.83 16.23 27.12
N GLY A 158 6.92 16.25 28.10
CA GLY A 158 5.90 15.21 28.29
C GLY A 158 4.99 15.00 27.08
N ASP A 159 4.52 16.08 26.46
CA ASP A 159 3.65 16.00 25.28
C ASP A 159 4.41 15.38 24.09
N LEU A 160 5.67 15.77 23.89
CA LEU A 160 6.53 15.20 22.86
C LEU A 160 6.75 13.69 23.04
N LEU A 161 7.04 13.25 24.27
CA LEU A 161 7.22 11.84 24.61
C LEU A 161 5.93 11.04 24.42
N MET A 162 4.77 11.63 24.72
CA MET A 162 3.47 11.01 24.45
C MET A 162 3.23 10.84 22.94
N TYR A 163 3.50 11.86 22.14
CA TYR A 163 3.40 11.77 20.68
C TYR A 163 4.35 10.72 20.10
N LEU A 164 5.58 10.60 20.62
CA LEU A 164 6.50 9.53 20.23
C LEU A 164 5.99 8.15 20.66
N GLY A 165 5.47 8.03 21.89
CA GLY A 165 4.89 6.80 22.43
C GLY A 165 3.69 6.28 21.65
N ILE A 166 2.90 7.16 21.04
CA ILE A 166 1.78 6.81 20.15
C ILE A 166 2.27 6.62 18.71
N GLY A 167 3.17 7.49 18.24
CA GLY A 167 3.67 7.49 16.87
C GLY A 167 4.39 6.20 16.52
N ILE A 168 5.30 5.73 17.39
CA ILE A 168 6.09 4.51 17.16
C ILE A 168 5.19 3.28 16.90
N PRO A 169 4.19 2.94 17.73
CA PRO A 169 3.28 1.82 17.45
C PRO A 169 2.45 2.02 16.18
N VAL A 170 1.98 3.24 15.89
CA VAL A 170 1.23 3.52 14.64
C VAL A 170 2.10 3.25 13.41
N PHE A 171 3.34 3.76 13.40
CA PHE A 171 4.30 3.49 12.32
C PHE A 171 4.62 2.00 12.21
N TYR A 172 4.84 1.32 13.33
CA TYR A 172 5.11 -0.11 13.34
C TYR A 172 3.96 -0.94 12.73
N VAL A 173 2.72 -0.67 13.13
CA VAL A 173 1.53 -1.33 12.57
C VAL A 173 1.43 -1.08 11.07
N TYR A 174 1.68 0.16 10.64
CA TYR A 174 1.73 0.51 9.21
C TYR A 174 2.80 -0.30 8.46
N TYR A 175 4.03 -0.39 8.99
CA TYR A 175 5.11 -1.16 8.37
C TYR A 175 4.82 -2.65 8.30
N ILE A 176 4.27 -3.24 9.36
CA ILE A 176 3.82 -4.65 9.34
C ILE A 176 2.77 -4.86 8.26
N TYR A 177 1.73 -4.01 8.23
CA TYR A 177 0.64 -4.15 7.28
C TYR A 177 1.13 -4.01 5.83
N SER A 178 1.99 -3.04 5.56
CA SER A 178 2.60 -2.81 4.25
C SER A 178 3.44 -4.02 3.80
N THR A 179 4.29 -4.54 4.70
CA THR A 179 5.14 -5.70 4.42
C THR A 179 4.31 -6.97 4.20
N PHE A 180 3.24 -7.15 4.98
CA PHE A 180 2.31 -8.26 4.81
C PHE A 180 1.54 -8.18 3.48
N SER A 181 1.11 -6.98 3.07
CA SER A 181 0.46 -6.76 1.78
C SER A 181 1.40 -7.09 0.62
N ALA A 182 2.66 -6.66 0.70
CA ALA A 182 3.69 -7.00 -0.29
C ALA A 182 3.95 -8.51 -0.36
N TYR A 183 4.06 -9.19 0.80
CA TYR A 183 4.19 -10.64 0.88
C TYR A 183 3.03 -11.35 0.16
N LYS A 184 1.78 -10.95 0.48
CA LYS A 184 0.58 -11.53 -0.15
C LYS A 184 0.58 -11.33 -1.67
N LYS A 185 1.03 -10.16 -2.14
CA LYS A 185 1.15 -9.86 -3.57
C LYS A 185 2.16 -10.78 -4.26
N HIS A 186 3.37 -10.90 -3.72
CA HIS A 186 4.39 -11.78 -4.30
C HIS A 186 4.00 -13.26 -4.25
N LEU A 187 3.32 -13.68 -3.19
CA LEU A 187 2.81 -15.05 -3.04
C LEU A 187 1.79 -15.36 -4.14
N ARG A 188 0.83 -14.45 -4.36
CA ARG A 188 -0.16 -14.59 -5.43
C ARG A 188 0.52 -14.67 -6.80
N THR A 189 1.43 -13.75 -7.11
CA THR A 189 2.18 -13.75 -8.38
C THR A 189 2.95 -15.05 -8.61
N MET A 190 3.59 -15.59 -7.56
CA MET A 190 4.27 -16.88 -7.62
C MET A 190 3.29 -18.02 -7.93
N MET A 191 2.13 -18.05 -7.25
CA MET A 191 1.11 -19.07 -7.49
C MET A 191 0.53 -18.99 -8.91
N ASP A 192 0.24 -17.78 -9.40
CA ASP A 192 -0.29 -17.56 -10.74
C ASP A 192 0.70 -18.06 -11.81
N TYR A 193 2.00 -17.76 -11.69
CA TYR A 193 3.02 -18.29 -12.60
C TYR A 193 3.19 -19.82 -12.50
N LYS A 194 3.14 -20.40 -11.28
CA LYS A 194 3.22 -21.86 -11.10
C LYS A 194 2.03 -22.58 -11.71
N ALA A 195 0.82 -22.08 -11.51
CA ALA A 195 -0.39 -22.66 -12.07
C ALA A 195 -0.33 -22.69 -13.61
N GLU A 196 0.04 -21.56 -14.22
CA GLU A 196 0.16 -21.45 -15.67
C GLU A 196 1.33 -22.28 -16.24
N ALA A 197 2.43 -22.44 -15.48
CA ALA A 197 3.51 -23.34 -15.86
C ALA A 197 3.03 -24.80 -15.93
N ILE A 198 2.23 -25.26 -14.97
CA ILE A 198 1.67 -26.63 -14.99
C ILE A 198 0.84 -26.86 -16.25
N VAL A 199 -0.07 -25.92 -16.57
CA VAL A 199 -0.90 -25.99 -17.78
C VAL A 199 -0.05 -26.03 -19.05
N ALA A 200 0.99 -25.19 -19.14
CA ALA A 200 1.90 -25.19 -20.31
C ALA A 200 2.70 -26.51 -20.44
N ASN A 201 3.02 -27.19 -19.33
CA ASN A 201 3.68 -28.49 -19.34
C ASN A 201 2.74 -29.61 -19.82
N GLU A 202 1.47 -29.56 -19.43
CA GLU A 202 0.45 -30.49 -19.90
C GLU A 202 0.20 -30.33 -21.40
N GLU A 203 0.02 -29.09 -21.87
CA GLU A 203 -0.15 -28.78 -23.31
C GLU A 203 1.04 -29.27 -24.15
N THR A 204 2.27 -29.15 -23.65
CA THR A 204 3.48 -29.65 -24.37
C THR A 204 3.59 -31.17 -24.36
N LYS A 205 3.11 -31.85 -23.32
CA LYS A 205 3.05 -33.32 -23.25
C LYS A 205 1.97 -33.91 -24.15
N GLU A 206 0.86 -33.20 -24.38
CA GLU A 206 -0.19 -33.64 -25.32
C GLU A 206 0.26 -33.53 -26.78
N VAL A 207 1.01 -32.49 -27.15
CA VAL A 207 1.52 -32.32 -28.53
C VAL A 207 2.64 -33.31 -28.87
N SER A 208 3.28 -33.92 -27.87
CA SER A 208 4.38 -34.89 -28.05
C SER A 208 3.93 -36.36 -28.04
N LYS A 209 2.62 -36.63 -27.87
CA LYS A 209 1.99 -37.95 -28.06
C LYS A 209 1.43 -38.09 -29.45
#